data_AF-A0A836TYG4-F1
#
_entry.id   AF-A0A836TYG4-F1
#
_cell.length_a   1.000
_cell.length_b   1.000
_cell.length_c   1.000
_cell.angle_alpha   90.00
_cell.angle_beta   90.00
_cell.angle_gamma   90.00
#
_symmetry.space_group_name_H-M   'P 1'
#
loop_
_entity.id
_entity.type
_entity.pdbx_description
1 polymer ?
#
loop_
_entity_poly.entity_id
_entity_poly.type
_entity_poly.pdbx_seq_one_letter_code
_entity_poly.pdbx_strand_id
1 'polypeptide(L)'
;MAKVLQRPSHSLREFRILPGYTAPDGNALNVQLTTRLCRKGDDFLRLQTPFLTAAMQAVTGTEMAIGIAQLGGIGILPVSQTVEEQAEKIGRVKRFKAGFQTNITTLSPHDRRCHR
;
A
#
# COMPACT_ATOMS: atom_id res chain seq x y z
N MET A 1 13.73 11.31 -35.34
CA MET A 1 14.96 10.50 -35.43
C MET A 1 14.82 9.36 -34.43
N ALA A 2 14.83 8.11 -34.89
CA ALA A 2 14.61 6.95 -34.00
C ALA A 2 15.85 6.70 -33.14
N LYS A 3 15.67 6.41 -31.85
CA LYS A 3 16.76 6.11 -30.91
C LYS A 3 16.94 4.60 -30.84
N VAL A 4 17.96 4.08 -31.50
CA VAL A 4 18.32 2.65 -31.43
C VAL A 4 19.18 2.44 -30.19
N LEU A 5 18.74 1.55 -29.31
CA LEU A 5 19.51 1.15 -28.13
C LEU A 5 20.50 0.04 -28.51
N GLN A 6 21.70 0.10 -27.94
CA GLN A 6 22.80 -0.81 -28.26
C GLN A 6 22.70 -2.19 -27.57
N ARG A 7 21.74 -2.36 -26.65
CA ARG A 7 21.57 -3.58 -25.86
C ARG A 7 20.11 -4.02 -25.85
N PRO A 8 19.83 -5.33 -25.87
CA PRO A 8 18.49 -5.86 -25.71
C PRO A 8 17.96 -5.63 -24.28
N SER A 9 16.64 -5.69 -24.13
CA SER A 9 16.00 -5.77 -22.81
C SER A 9 16.14 -7.18 -22.24
N HIS A 10 16.24 -7.28 -20.91
CA HIS A 10 16.32 -8.55 -20.20
C HIS A 10 15.15 -8.75 -19.23
N SER A 11 14.77 -10.01 -19.02
CA SER A 11 13.77 -10.46 -18.06
C SER A 11 14.40 -11.02 -16.79
N LEU A 12 13.63 -11.13 -15.70
CA LEU A 12 14.09 -11.67 -14.42
C LEU A 12 14.60 -13.12 -14.52
N ARG A 13 14.16 -13.90 -15.52
CA ARG A 13 14.57 -15.29 -15.71
C ARG A 13 16.02 -15.45 -16.19
N GLU A 14 16.60 -14.40 -16.74
CA GLU A 14 17.94 -14.43 -17.33
C GLU A 14 19.06 -14.29 -16.29
N PHE A 15 18.72 -13.91 -15.06
CA PHE A 15 19.69 -13.61 -14.01
C PHE A 15 19.60 -14.60 -12.85
N ARG A 16 20.76 -14.78 -12.19
CA ARG A 16 20.90 -15.47 -10.91
C ARG A 16 21.65 -14.56 -9.95
N ILE A 17 21.30 -14.62 -8.68
CA ILE A 17 22.02 -13.91 -7.62
C ILE A 17 23.20 -14.78 -7.22
N LEU A 18 24.42 -14.25 -7.35
CA LEU A 18 25.62 -14.92 -6.83
C LEU A 18 25.66 -14.72 -5.31
N PRO A 19 25.80 -15.80 -4.51
CA PRO A 19 25.93 -15.66 -3.07
C PRO A 19 27.13 -14.81 -2.68
N GLY A 20 26.94 -13.93 -1.69
CA GLY A 20 28.00 -13.18 -1.04
C GLY A 20 28.41 -13.82 0.29
N TYR A 21 29.27 -13.14 1.04
CA TYR A 21 29.61 -13.52 2.40
C TYR A 21 28.42 -13.28 3.35
N THR A 22 28.06 -14.29 4.14
CA THR A 22 27.07 -14.20 5.21
C THR A 22 27.80 -14.16 6.54
N ALA A 23 27.70 -13.04 7.25
CA ALA A 23 28.31 -12.90 8.58
C ALA A 23 27.62 -13.83 9.61
N PRO A 24 28.30 -14.19 10.72
CA PRO A 24 27.71 -15.06 11.75
C PRO A 24 26.41 -14.51 12.39
N ASP A 25 26.25 -13.20 12.40
CA ASP A 25 25.06 -12.46 12.85
C ASP A 25 24.05 -12.18 11.72
N GLY A 26 24.41 -12.50 10.47
CA GLY A 26 23.64 -12.29 9.24
C GLY A 26 22.51 -13.29 9.05
N ASN A 27 21.68 -13.52 10.07
CA ASN A 27 20.49 -14.35 9.97
C ASN A 27 19.36 -13.63 9.22
N ALA A 28 18.36 -14.39 8.74
CA ALA A 28 17.24 -13.83 7.99
C ALA A 28 16.35 -12.89 8.82
N LEU A 29 16.38 -12.99 10.16
CA LEU A 29 15.56 -12.20 11.06
C LEU A 29 16.10 -10.77 11.24
N ASN A 30 17.41 -10.59 11.06
CA ASN A 30 18.08 -9.30 11.21
C ASN A 30 18.01 -8.43 9.94
N VAL A 31 17.40 -8.93 8.87
CA VAL A 31 17.28 -8.21 7.59
C VAL A 31 16.21 -7.12 7.69
N GLN A 32 16.58 -5.88 7.42
CA GLN A 32 15.66 -4.75 7.40
C GLN A 32 14.98 -4.63 6.04
N LEU A 33 13.64 -4.65 6.04
CA LEU A 33 12.81 -4.54 4.84
C LEU A 33 12.22 -3.13 4.63
N THR A 34 12.57 -2.19 5.50
CA THR A 34 12.08 -0.82 5.47
C THR A 34 12.50 -0.12 4.18
N THR A 35 11.54 0.45 3.46
CA THR A 35 11.78 1.13 2.18
C THR A 35 11.11 2.49 2.11
N ARG A 36 11.61 3.35 1.21
CA ARG A 36 11.06 4.68 0.94
C ARG A 36 10.32 4.65 -0.39
N LEU A 37 9.06 5.07 -0.39
CA LEU A 37 8.26 5.11 -1.62
C LEU A 37 8.46 6.42 -2.39
N CYS A 38 8.59 7.56 -1.70
CA CYS A 38 8.72 8.88 -2.32
C CYS A 38 10.19 9.33 -2.45
N ARG A 39 10.43 10.25 -3.40
CA ARG A 39 11.76 10.86 -3.61
C ARG A 39 12.15 11.77 -2.44
N LYS A 40 13.45 12.03 -2.33
CA LYS A 40 14.02 12.90 -1.28
C LYS A 40 13.57 14.35 -1.53
N GLY A 41 12.63 14.86 -0.72
CA GLY A 41 12.12 16.23 -0.81
C GLY A 41 10.60 16.35 -0.65
N ASP A 42 9.86 15.29 -1.01
CA ASP A 42 8.41 15.19 -0.75
C ASP A 42 8.16 14.67 0.67
N ASP A 43 6.92 14.82 1.18
CA ASP A 43 6.50 14.16 2.42
C ASP A 43 6.89 12.67 2.40
N PHE A 44 7.70 12.26 3.38
CA PHE A 44 8.38 10.97 3.34
C PHE A 44 7.41 9.82 3.68
N LEU A 45 6.89 9.13 2.67
CA LEU A 45 6.19 7.87 2.88
C LEU A 45 7.20 6.71 3.02
N ARG A 46 7.30 6.16 4.23
CA ARG A 46 8.10 4.97 4.55
C ARG A 46 7.20 3.76 4.74
N LEU A 47 7.57 2.65 4.12
CA LEU A 47 6.94 1.34 4.30
C LEU A 47 7.84 0.45 5.14
N GLN A 48 7.26 -0.39 5.99
CA GLN A 48 8.02 -1.38 6.77
C GLN A 48 8.36 -2.60 5.92
N THR A 49 7.58 -2.87 4.88
CA THR A 49 7.83 -3.93 3.90
C THR A 49 7.73 -3.38 2.48
N PRO A 50 8.53 -3.90 1.52
CA PRO A 50 8.59 -3.37 0.16
C PRO A 50 7.47 -3.94 -0.74
N PHE A 51 6.24 -4.00 -0.20
CA PHE A 51 5.09 -4.56 -0.90
C PHE A 51 4.02 -3.51 -1.14
N LEU A 52 3.51 -3.51 -2.37
CA LEU A 52 2.36 -2.73 -2.79
C LEU A 52 1.40 -3.61 -3.60
N THR A 53 0.11 -3.32 -3.51
CA THR A 53 -0.90 -4.06 -4.28
C THR A 53 -1.15 -3.41 -5.63
N ALA A 54 -1.49 -4.23 -6.63
CA ALA A 54 -1.86 -3.73 -7.95
C ALA A 54 -3.18 -2.96 -7.88
N ALA A 55 -3.24 -1.82 -8.58
CA ALA A 55 -4.42 -0.95 -8.67
C ALA A 55 -5.50 -1.54 -9.60
N MET A 56 -6.08 -2.67 -9.22
CA MET A 56 -7.04 -3.43 -10.01
C MET A 56 -8.29 -3.73 -9.19
N GLN A 57 -9.48 -3.67 -9.81
CA GLN A 57 -10.77 -3.96 -9.16
C GLN A 57 -10.81 -5.34 -8.51
N ALA A 58 -10.21 -6.33 -9.17
CA ALA A 58 -10.16 -7.70 -8.68
C ALA A 58 -9.12 -7.93 -7.58
N VAL A 59 -8.20 -6.98 -7.36
CA VAL A 59 -7.05 -7.15 -6.45
C VAL A 59 -7.22 -6.29 -5.20
N THR A 60 -7.48 -5.00 -5.38
CA THR A 60 -7.42 -4.04 -4.28
C THR A 60 -8.78 -3.40 -4.01
N GLY A 61 -9.46 -3.89 -2.97
CA GLY A 61 -10.58 -3.22 -2.32
C GLY A 61 -10.20 -2.68 -0.93
N THR A 62 -11.19 -2.23 -0.18
CA THR A 62 -11.02 -1.66 1.18
C THR A 62 -10.32 -2.65 2.13
N GLU A 63 -10.78 -3.90 2.17
CA GLU A 63 -10.23 -4.91 3.08
C GLU A 63 -8.77 -5.27 2.74
N MET A 64 -8.45 -5.40 1.46
CA MET A 64 -7.07 -5.66 1.00
C MET A 64 -6.14 -4.50 1.36
N ALA A 65 -6.60 -3.25 1.16
CA ALA A 65 -5.84 -2.07 1.51
C ALA A 65 -5.57 -1.95 3.03
N ILE A 66 -6.54 -2.36 3.86
CA ILE A 66 -6.36 -2.44 5.31
C ILE A 66 -5.36 -3.56 5.67
N GLY A 67 -5.54 -4.76 5.10
CA GLY A 67 -4.70 -5.92 5.39
C GLY A 67 -3.23 -5.68 5.05
N ILE A 68 -2.93 -5.17 3.85
CA ILE A 68 -1.55 -4.90 3.45
C ILE A 68 -0.91 -3.79 4.30
N ALA A 69 -1.70 -2.79 4.70
CA ALA A 69 -1.23 -1.73 5.59
C ALA A 69 -0.88 -2.26 6.99
N GLN A 70 -1.62 -3.24 7.51
CA GLN A 70 -1.28 -3.92 8.77
C GLN A 70 0.02 -4.73 8.67
N LEU A 71 0.32 -5.29 7.50
CA LEU A 71 1.58 -5.99 7.20
C LEU A 71 2.74 -5.01 6.87
N GLY A 72 2.51 -3.70 6.97
CA GLY A 72 3.54 -2.68 6.76
C GLY A 72 3.78 -2.27 5.31
N GLY A 73 2.93 -2.74 4.38
CA GLY A 73 2.93 -2.35 2.97
C GLY A 73 1.86 -1.29 2.66
N ILE A 74 1.52 -1.14 1.38
CA ILE A 74 0.52 -0.15 0.92
C ILE A 74 -0.45 -0.72 -0.12
N GLY A 75 -1.73 -0.37 0.02
CA GLY A 75 -2.77 -0.72 -0.94
C GLY A 75 -3.07 0.42 -1.91
N ILE A 76 -3.09 0.14 -3.22
CA ILE A 76 -3.45 1.14 -4.24
C ILE A 76 -4.85 0.83 -4.79
N LEU A 77 -5.79 1.75 -4.59
CA LEU A 77 -7.16 1.58 -5.09
C LEU A 77 -7.22 1.84 -6.60
N PRO A 78 -7.99 1.05 -7.36
CA PRO A 78 -8.21 1.26 -8.79
C PRO A 78 -8.98 2.57 -9.06
N VAL A 79 -8.82 3.11 -10.27
CA VAL A 79 -9.48 4.34 -10.74
C VAL A 79 -10.72 4.10 -11.60
N SER A 80 -11.14 2.85 -11.77
CA SER A 80 -12.24 2.43 -12.65
C SER A 80 -13.62 2.51 -11.98
N GLN A 81 -13.77 3.42 -11.01
CA GLN A 81 -14.97 3.66 -10.20
C GLN A 81 -15.17 5.17 -10.08
N THR A 82 -16.35 5.63 -9.63
CA THR A 82 -16.56 7.07 -9.50
C THR A 82 -15.68 7.66 -8.40
N VAL A 83 -15.46 8.98 -8.47
CA VAL A 83 -14.63 9.69 -7.48
C VAL A 83 -15.22 9.54 -6.09
N GLU A 84 -16.54 9.58 -5.97
CA GLU A 84 -17.29 9.45 -4.71
C GLU A 84 -17.10 8.06 -4.10
N GLU A 85 -17.25 7.00 -4.89
CA GLU A 85 -17.03 5.62 -4.45
C GLU A 85 -15.57 5.41 -4.02
N GLN A 86 -14.61 6.03 -4.72
CA GLN A 86 -13.19 5.94 -4.36
C GLN A 86 -12.90 6.66 -3.05
N ALA A 87 -13.45 7.86 -2.88
CA ALA A 87 -13.33 8.63 -1.65
C ALA A 87 -13.94 7.89 -0.46
N GLU A 88 -15.07 7.21 -0.64
CA GLU A 88 -15.70 6.40 0.41
C GLU A 88 -14.79 5.25 0.83
N LYS A 89 -14.22 4.49 -0.13
CA LYS A 89 -13.27 3.41 0.16
C LYS A 89 -12.04 3.92 0.89
N ILE A 90 -11.46 5.04 0.45
CA ILE A 90 -10.33 5.70 1.14
C ILE A 90 -10.73 6.08 2.56
N GLY A 91 -11.91 6.67 2.74
CA GLY A 91 -12.45 7.06 4.04
C GLY A 91 -12.56 5.87 4.99
N ARG A 92 -13.06 4.73 4.51
CA ARG A 92 -13.13 3.48 5.28
C ARG A 92 -11.74 2.99 5.71
N VAL A 93 -10.76 2.96 4.79
CA VAL A 93 -9.38 2.55 5.12
C VAL A 93 -8.76 3.46 6.19
N LYS A 94 -8.92 4.79 6.05
CA LYS A 94 -8.35 5.76 7.00
C LYS A 94 -9.00 5.70 8.39
N ARG A 95 -10.29 5.38 8.47
CA ARG A 95 -11.03 5.26 9.74
C ARG A 95 -10.70 3.98 10.51
N PHE A 96 -10.23 2.93 9.84
CA PHE A 96 -10.04 1.59 10.44
C PHE A 96 -9.16 1.57 11.71
N LYS A 97 -8.13 2.43 11.80
CA LYS A 97 -7.26 2.57 12.99
C LYS A 97 -7.08 4.02 13.44
N ALA A 98 -8.09 4.86 13.26
CA ALA A 98 -8.05 6.22 13.80
C ALA A 98 -8.12 6.17 15.33
N GLY A 99 -6.97 6.31 16.01
CA GLY A 99 -6.88 6.29 17.48
C GLY A 99 -7.70 7.39 18.16
N PHE A 100 -7.95 8.50 17.46
CA PHE A 100 -8.95 9.51 17.81
C PHE A 100 -9.90 9.70 16.63
N GLN A 101 -11.19 9.43 16.83
CA GLN A 101 -12.23 9.69 15.84
C GLN A 101 -12.66 11.15 15.94
N THR A 102 -12.26 11.96 14.96
CA THR A 102 -12.61 13.39 14.91
C THR A 102 -14.08 13.62 14.52
N ASN A 103 -14.64 12.76 13.68
CA ASN A 103 -16.04 12.82 13.23
C ASN A 103 -16.84 11.66 13.82
N ILE A 104 -17.25 11.82 15.08
CA ILE A 104 -18.16 10.87 15.74
C ILE A 104 -19.57 11.15 15.23
N THR A 105 -20.24 10.13 14.69
CA THR A 105 -21.68 10.21 14.42
C THR A 105 -22.40 10.23 15.76
N THR A 106 -22.96 11.38 16.13
CA THR A 106 -23.83 11.52 17.31
C THR A 106 -25.29 11.33 16.91
N LEU A 107 -26.08 10.78 17.83
CA LEU A 107 -27.53 10.66 17.68
C LEU A 107 -28.19 11.52 18.75
N SER A 108 -29.22 12.27 18.37
CA SER A 108 -30.06 13.00 19.31
C SER A 108 -31.07 12.04 19.98
N PRO A 109 -31.52 12.29 21.23
CA PRO A 109 -32.59 11.51 21.85
C PRO A 109 -33.91 11.52 21.07
N HIS A 110 -34.10 12.49 20.17
CA HIS A 110 -35.26 12.60 19.29
C HIS A 110 -35.08 11.91 17.94
N ASP A 111 -33.89 11.40 17.64
CA ASP A 111 -33.64 10.63 16.42
C ASP A 111 -34.40 9.31 16.53
N ARG A 112 -35.39 9.13 15.65
CA ARG A 112 -36.14 7.88 15.58
C ARG A 112 -35.22 6.80 15.03
N ARG A 113 -35.22 5.62 15.65
CA ARG A 113 -34.61 4.42 15.04
C ARG A 113 -35.33 4.18 13.72
N CYS A 114 -34.69 4.50 12.61
CA CYS A 114 -35.13 4.07 11.30
C CYS A 114 -34.92 2.56 11.22
N HIS A 115 -35.97 1.79 11.50
CA HIS A 115 -36.03 0.38 11.13
C HIS A 115 -36.04 0.28 9.61
N ARG A 116 -34.96 -0.26 9.03
CA ARG A 116 -35.02 -1.03 7.80
C ARG A 116 -33.90 -2.06 7.77
#